data_AF-A0A528IUV4-F1
#
_entry.id   AF-A0A528IUV4-F1
#
_cell.length_a   1.000
_cell.length_b   1.000
_cell.length_c   1.000
_cell.angle_alpha   90.00
_cell.angle_beta   90.00
_cell.angle_gamma   90.00
#
_symmetry.space_group_name_H-M   'P 1'
#
loop_
_entity.id
_entity.type
_entity.pdbx_description
1 polymer ?
#
loop_
_entity_poly.entity_id
_entity_poly.type
_entity_poly.pdbx_seq_one_letter_code
_entity_poly.pdbx_strand_id
1 'polypeptide(L)' 'MTPKAVFWDMDGTLVDSEPLHEAALIAALHSVG' A
#
# COMPACT_ATOMS: atom_id res chain seq x y z
N MET A 1 19.82 21.23 -15.07
CA MET A 1 19.57 19.83 -15.43
C MET A 1 18.06 19.61 -15.42
N THR A 2 17.51 19.00 -16.47
CA THR A 2 16.07 18.68 -16.53
C THR A 2 15.88 17.23 -16.12
N PRO A 3 15.03 16.93 -15.11
CA PRO A 3 14.76 15.55 -14.74
C PRO A 3 14.12 14.81 -15.92
N LYS A 4 14.66 13.62 -16.23
CA LYS A 4 14.24 12.81 -17.38
C LYS A 4 13.13 11.81 -17.06
N ALA A 5 12.89 11.56 -15.78
CA ALA A 5 11.85 10.68 -15.28
C ALA A 5 11.48 11.08 -13.84
N VAL A 6 10.27 10.70 -13.44
CA VAL A 6 9.80 10.78 -12.05
C VAL A 6 9.17 9.43 -11.73
N PHE A 7 9.62 8.83 -10.64
CA PHE A 7 9.01 7.63 -10.09
C PHE A 7 8.21 8.02 -8.86
N TRP A 8 7.04 7.42 -8.74
CA TRP A 8 6.15 7.60 -7.61
C TRP A 8 6.05 6.28 -6.87
N ASP A 9 6.06 6.36 -5.55
CA ASP A 9 5.69 5.25 -4.70
C ASP A 9 4.21 4.91 -4.90
N MET A 10 3.83 3.68 -4.60
CA MET A 10 2.50 3.16 -4.89
C MET A 10 1.59 3.32 -3.68
N ASP A 11 1.88 2.59 -2.61
CA ASP A 11 1.06 2.53 -1.41
C ASP A 11 1.24 3.81 -0.57
N GLY A 12 0.13 4.41 -0.15
CA GLY A 12 0.12 5.68 0.59
C GLY A 12 0.52 6.92 -0.23
N THR A 13 0.94 6.74 -1.50
CA THR A 13 1.33 7.85 -2.39
C THR A 13 0.40 7.96 -3.60
N LEU A 14 0.30 6.92 -4.43
CA LEU A 14 -0.63 6.89 -5.57
C LEU A 14 -1.97 6.29 -5.20
N VAL A 15 -1.99 5.39 -4.22
CA VAL A 15 -3.19 4.67 -3.78
C VAL A 15 -3.24 4.68 -2.25
N ASP A 16 -4.40 5.03 -1.69
CA ASP A 16 -4.69 4.90 -0.26
C ASP A 16 -5.00 3.43 0.09
N SER A 17 -4.00 2.57 -0.06
CA SER A 17 -4.10 1.12 0.10
C SER A 17 -3.82 0.63 1.53
N GLU A 18 -3.27 1.48 2.39
CA GLU A 18 -2.90 1.11 3.77
C GLU A 18 -4.10 0.58 4.59
N PRO A 19 -5.31 1.17 4.54
CA PRO A 19 -6.46 0.60 5.24
C PRO A 19 -6.87 -0.78 4.72
N LEU A 20 -6.65 -1.05 3.43
CA LEU A 20 -6.95 -2.34 2.82
C LEU A 20 -5.95 -3.41 3.26
N HIS A 21 -4.67 -3.06 3.36
CA HIS A 21 -3.65 -3.95 3.88
C HIS A 21 -3.90 -4.32 5.34
N GLU A 22 -4.29 -3.35 6.17
CA GLU A 22 -4.67 -3.60 7.56
C GLU A 22 -5.86 -4.56 7.64
N ALA A 23 -6.94 -4.29 6.90
CA ALA A 23 -8.11 -5.16 6.87
C ALA A 23 -7.78 -6.59 6.43
N ALA A 24 -6.92 -6.74 5.41
CA ALA A 24 -6.47 -8.04 4.93
C ALA A 24 -5.65 -8.79 5.98
N LEU A 25 -4.75 -8.10 6.68
CA LEU A 25 -3.95 -8.68 7.76
C LEU A 25 -4.84 -9.16 8.92
N ILE A 26 -5.79 -8.33 9.35
CA ILE A 26 -6.74 -8.69 10.42
C ILE A 26 -7.53 -9.95 10.02
N ALA A 27 -8.06 -9.99 8.79
CA ALA A 27 -8.81 -11.13 8.30
C ALA A 27 -7.97 -12.42 8.28
N ALA A 28 -6.71 -12.34 7.86
CA ALA A 28 -5.80 -13.48 7.86
C ALA A 28 -5.53 -14.00 9.28
N LEU A 29 -5.27 -13.10 10.24
CA LEU A 29 -5.03 -13.48 11.63
C LEU A 29 -6.25 -14.14 12.27
N HIS A 30 -7.46 -13.63 12.01
CA HIS A 30 -8.70 -14.25 12.48
C HIS A 30 -8.92 -15.65 11.89
N SER A 31 -8.40 -15.95 10.71
CA SER A 31 -8.61 -17.25 10.08
C SER A 31 -7.80 -18.40 10.69
N VAL A 32 -6.79 -18.08 11.52
CA VAL A 32 -5.85 -19.05 12.09
C VAL A 32 -5.82 -19.07 13.63
N GLY A 33 -6.63 -18.23 14.28
CA GLY A 33 -6.83 -18.20 15.73
C GLY A 33 -8.09 -18.96 16.15
#